data_AF-A0A1Q4A6B5-F1
#
_entry.id   AF-A0A1Q4A6B5-F1
#
_cell.length_a   1.000
_cell.length_b   1.000
_cell.length_c   1.000
_cell.angle_alpha   90.00
_cell.angle_beta   90.00
_cell.angle_gamma   90.00
#
_symmetry.space_group_name_H-M   'P 1'
#
loop_
_entity.id
_entity.type
_entity.pdbx_description
1 polymer ?
#
loop_
_entity_poly.entity_id
_entity_poly.type
_entity_poly.pdbx_seq_one_letter_code
_entity_poly.pdbx_strand_id
1 'polypeptide(L)'
;MSALDGLLADDAAVLACFGATVDSAMYWQPPAARDVLIALPELRRSLRRVAGRLAASGLLAEWSAPADGAGWRVEFEVEASDARWPGDPDAVLAAWTDGVLAEESRMRDEIRRNPDARWSGTWWSCPTNLPETGDAVAGTPCGLALVEDELGWTRALVTSARGVGRVLELDEAAWIELCRRHPLDVSASRQGDWGRTTGRTGAWVLPDWHAVAAEWDAVHLSIAQYLVLAGRALPVDSERASVVAGWGPGITRWLHGRVRLTGEPARWTRENAGSAGEPWALSAPPQG
;
A
#
# COMPACT_ATOMS: atom_id res chain seq x y z
N MET A 1 21.31 5.83 26.87
CA MET A 1 20.53 5.58 25.64
C MET A 1 19.47 4.55 25.98
N SER A 2 18.18 4.84 25.80
CA SER A 2 17.15 3.83 26.08
C SER A 2 17.18 2.74 25.00
N ALA A 3 16.68 1.54 25.30
CA ALA A 3 16.58 0.46 24.30
C ALA A 3 15.78 0.90 23.05
N LEU A 4 14.79 1.77 23.24
CA LEU A 4 14.03 2.38 22.15
C LEU A 4 14.87 3.34 21.31
N ASP A 5 15.76 4.13 21.92
CA ASP A 5 16.65 5.02 21.16
C ASP A 5 17.68 4.22 20.37
N GLY A 6 18.12 3.07 20.90
CA GLY A 6 18.96 2.12 20.16
C GLY A 6 18.23 1.51 18.96
N LEU A 7 16.97 1.11 19.14
CA LEU A 7 16.13 0.60 18.05
C LEU A 7 15.92 1.67 16.96
N LEU A 8 15.58 2.90 17.36
CA LEU A 8 15.32 3.99 16.41
C LEU A 8 16.57 4.52 15.70
N ALA A 9 17.77 4.15 16.16
CA ALA A 9 19.03 4.48 15.51
C ALA A 9 19.53 3.36 14.58
N ASP A 10 18.82 2.22 14.54
CA ASP A 10 19.11 1.09 13.67
C ASP A 10 18.05 1.00 12.57
N ASP A 11 18.36 1.56 11.41
CA ASP A 11 17.42 1.64 10.30
C ASP A 11 16.96 0.25 9.82
N ALA A 12 17.81 -0.77 9.91
CA ALA A 12 17.44 -2.13 9.53
C ALA A 12 16.43 -2.72 10.52
N ALA A 13 16.60 -2.46 11.82
CA ALA A 13 15.65 -2.90 12.83
C ALA A 13 14.31 -2.14 12.75
N VAL A 14 14.33 -0.84 12.44
CA VAL A 14 13.11 -0.06 12.17
C VAL A 14 12.39 -0.60 10.93
N LEU A 15 13.11 -0.83 9.84
CA LEU A 15 12.56 -1.37 8.61
C LEU A 15 11.94 -2.76 8.82
N ALA A 16 12.60 -3.64 9.58
CA ALA A 16 12.07 -4.96 9.91
C ALA A 16 10.76 -4.87 10.74
N CYS A 17 10.74 -4.00 11.76
CA CYS A 17 9.52 -3.77 12.56
C CYS A 17 8.37 -3.22 11.71
N PHE A 18 8.69 -2.32 10.76
CA PHE A 18 7.70 -1.73 9.89
C PHE A 18 7.20 -2.74 8.84
N GLY A 19 8.10 -3.49 8.20
CA GLY A 19 7.75 -4.59 7.29
C GLY A 19 6.82 -5.60 7.94
N ALA A 20 7.10 -6.02 9.18
CA ALA A 20 6.22 -6.90 9.95
C ALA A 20 4.83 -6.28 10.22
N THR A 21 4.76 -4.96 10.39
CA THR A 21 3.49 -4.24 10.57
C THR A 21 2.71 -4.18 9.26
N VAL A 22 3.39 -3.89 8.14
CA VAL A 22 2.79 -3.82 6.80
C VAL A 22 2.31 -5.20 6.34
N ASP A 23 3.11 -6.25 6.51
CA ASP A 23 2.72 -7.64 6.21
C ASP A 23 1.43 -8.05 6.93
N SER A 24 1.27 -7.64 8.19
CA SER A 24 0.07 -7.93 8.97
C SER A 24 -1.19 -7.16 8.55
N ALA A 25 -1.10 -6.23 7.59
CA ALA A 25 -2.21 -5.42 7.09
C ALA A 25 -3.12 -6.23 6.16
N MET A 26 -4.04 -7.01 6.75
CA MET A 26 -5.01 -7.85 6.04
C MET A 26 -6.43 -7.26 6.12
N TYR A 27 -6.79 -6.40 5.18
CA TYR A 27 -8.07 -5.65 5.21
C TYR A 27 -9.31 -6.47 4.83
N TRP A 28 -9.15 -7.77 4.61
CA TRP A 28 -10.23 -8.74 4.36
C TRP A 28 -10.71 -9.47 5.63
N GLN A 29 -10.11 -9.20 6.78
CA GLN A 29 -10.49 -9.80 8.07
C GLN A 29 -10.65 -8.76 9.20
N PRO A 30 -11.26 -9.14 10.34
CA PRO A 30 -11.24 -8.30 11.53
C PRO A 30 -9.81 -7.98 11.98
N PRO A 31 -9.59 -6.87 12.71
CA PRO A 31 -8.27 -6.54 13.27
C PRO A 31 -7.70 -7.71 14.08
N ALA A 32 -6.38 -7.91 14.02
CA ALA A 32 -5.76 -8.99 14.77
C ALA A 32 -5.96 -8.76 16.28
N ALA A 33 -5.94 -9.85 17.07
CA ALA A 33 -6.10 -9.74 18.52
C ALA A 33 -5.07 -8.79 19.16
N ARG A 34 -3.86 -8.72 18.60
CA ARG A 34 -2.82 -7.77 18.99
C ARG A 34 -3.27 -6.32 18.76
N ASP A 35 -3.86 -6.01 17.61
CA ASP A 35 -4.32 -4.66 17.26
C ASP A 35 -5.45 -4.20 18.17
N VAL A 36 -6.39 -5.11 18.45
CA VAL A 36 -7.48 -4.87 19.42
C VAL A 36 -6.91 -4.60 20.82
N LEU A 37 -5.91 -5.38 21.25
CA LEU A 37 -5.27 -5.21 22.55
C LEU A 37 -4.54 -3.86 22.63
N ILE A 38 -3.69 -3.52 21.67
CA ILE A 38 -2.92 -2.26 21.70
C ILE A 38 -3.78 -1.02 21.50
N ALA A 39 -5.01 -1.17 20.99
CA ALA A 39 -6.00 -0.10 20.91
C ALA A 39 -6.65 0.25 22.26
N LEU A 40 -6.45 -0.55 23.32
CA LEU A 40 -6.95 -0.23 24.66
C LEU A 40 -6.37 1.11 25.17
N PRO A 41 -7.17 1.96 25.85
CA PRO A 41 -6.74 3.29 26.28
C PRO A 41 -5.43 3.30 27.09
N GLU A 42 -5.22 2.29 27.93
CA GLU A 42 -4.03 2.12 28.77
C GLU A 42 -2.78 1.87 27.93
N LEU A 43 -2.86 0.98 26.95
CA LEU A 43 -1.74 0.66 26.07
C LEU A 43 -1.49 1.77 25.06
N ARG A 44 -2.53 2.39 24.49
CA ARG A 44 -2.40 3.59 23.64
C ARG A 44 -1.64 4.70 24.35
N ARG A 45 -1.90 4.93 25.65
CA ARG A 45 -1.19 5.95 26.44
C ARG A 45 0.32 5.65 26.50
N SER A 46 0.70 4.40 26.67
CA SER A 46 2.10 3.97 26.66
C SER A 46 2.72 4.09 25.27
N LEU A 47 1.99 3.70 24.21
CA LEU A 47 2.45 3.78 22.82
C LEU A 47 2.63 5.22 22.33
N ARG A 48 1.90 6.20 22.87
CA ARG A 48 2.15 7.63 22.58
C ARG A 48 3.58 8.05 22.89
N ARG A 49 4.23 7.46 23.91
CA ARG A 49 5.64 7.75 24.18
C ARG A 49 6.54 7.23 23.05
N VAL A 50 6.27 6.03 22.55
CA VAL A 50 7.00 5.45 21.40
C VAL A 50 6.79 6.30 20.16
N ALA A 51 5.54 6.65 19.84
CA ALA A 51 5.20 7.53 18.73
C ALA A 51 5.87 8.91 18.85
N GLY A 52 5.90 9.49 20.06
CA GLY A 52 6.59 10.76 20.31
C GLY A 52 8.11 10.68 20.11
N ARG A 53 8.73 9.53 20.37
CA ARG A 53 10.17 9.31 20.11
C ARG A 53 10.44 9.13 18.62
N LEU A 54 9.60 8.38 17.91
CA LEU A 54 9.67 8.26 16.46
C LEU A 54 9.50 9.62 15.77
N ALA A 55 8.53 10.42 16.23
CA ALA A 55 8.33 11.77 15.69
C ALA A 55 9.52 12.71 15.96
N ALA A 56 10.23 12.51 17.07
CA ALA A 56 11.40 13.30 17.42
C ALA A 56 12.72 12.80 16.80
N SER A 57 12.76 11.61 16.19
CA SER A 57 14.00 11.04 15.63
C SER A 57 14.39 11.66 14.28
N GLY A 58 13.46 12.33 13.60
CA GLY A 58 13.64 12.85 12.24
C GLY A 58 13.18 11.89 11.15
N LEU A 59 12.98 10.61 11.46
CA LEU A 59 12.54 9.58 10.48
C LEU A 59 11.24 9.97 9.79
N LEU A 60 10.26 10.54 10.50
CA LEU A 60 9.00 10.96 9.89
C LEU A 60 9.18 12.08 8.86
N ALA A 61 10.20 12.94 8.98
CA ALA A 61 10.47 13.98 8.00
C ALA A 61 11.02 13.37 6.70
N GLU A 62 11.92 12.39 6.81
CA GLU A 62 12.43 11.63 5.67
C GLU A 62 11.30 10.80 5.01
N TRP A 63 10.48 10.15 5.82
CA TRP A 63 9.32 9.36 5.38
C TRP A 63 8.15 10.18 4.83
N SER A 64 8.21 11.51 4.95
CA SER A 64 7.26 12.45 4.37
C SER A 64 7.82 13.15 3.12
N ALA A 65 9.02 12.77 2.67
CA ALA A 65 9.60 13.37 1.48
C ALA A 65 8.69 13.12 0.27
N PRO A 66 8.47 14.14 -0.58
CA PRO A 66 7.69 13.96 -1.81
C PRO A 66 8.46 13.10 -2.81
N ALA A 67 7.74 12.44 -3.71
CA ALA A 67 8.35 11.67 -4.79
C ALA A 67 9.07 12.60 -5.77
N ASP A 68 10.34 12.32 -6.04
CA ASP A 68 11.16 13.08 -7.00
C ASP A 68 11.21 12.43 -8.41
N GLY A 69 10.47 11.32 -8.56
CA GLY A 69 10.38 10.50 -9.76
C GLY A 69 11.48 9.48 -9.91
N ALA A 70 12.53 9.48 -9.09
CA ALA A 70 13.48 8.38 -8.99
C ALA A 70 12.96 7.33 -8.02
N GLY A 71 13.23 6.06 -8.30
CA GLY A 71 12.85 4.99 -7.40
C GLY A 71 13.23 3.63 -7.93
N TRP A 72 12.59 2.61 -7.40
CA TRP A 72 12.87 1.23 -7.70
C TRP A 72 11.61 0.50 -8.11
N ARG A 73 11.70 -0.26 -9.19
CA ARG A 73 10.70 -1.26 -9.51
C ARG A 73 11.11 -2.57 -8.85
N VAL A 74 10.14 -3.23 -8.22
CA VAL A 74 10.31 -4.55 -7.62
C VAL A 74 9.37 -5.55 -8.29
N GLU A 75 9.90 -6.71 -8.63
CA GLU A 75 9.14 -7.80 -9.24
C GLU A 75 9.48 -9.10 -8.52
N PHE A 76 8.49 -9.75 -7.92
CA PHE A 76 8.68 -10.97 -7.14
C PHE A 76 8.57 -12.23 -8.01
N GLU A 77 9.41 -13.22 -7.74
CA GLU A 77 9.39 -14.55 -8.38
C GLU A 77 9.38 -14.53 -9.93
N VAL A 78 10.06 -13.53 -10.52
CA VAL A 78 10.26 -13.40 -11.96
C VAL A 78 11.72 -13.61 -12.36
N GLU A 79 11.95 -14.07 -13.58
CA GLU A 79 13.28 -14.11 -14.19
C GLU A 79 13.60 -12.81 -14.92
N ALA A 80 14.88 -12.48 -15.05
CA ALA A 80 15.32 -11.18 -15.60
C ALA A 80 14.87 -10.95 -17.06
N SER A 81 14.66 -12.04 -17.82
CA SER A 81 14.13 -11.98 -19.18
C SER A 81 12.68 -11.47 -19.26
N ASP A 82 11.95 -11.51 -18.14
CA ASP A 82 10.52 -11.26 -18.07
C ASP A 82 10.19 -9.87 -17.51
N ALA A 83 11.20 -9.15 -17.00
CA ALA A 83 11.07 -7.78 -16.49
C ALA A 83 10.59 -6.82 -17.59
N ARG A 84 9.29 -6.52 -17.61
CA ARG A 84 8.64 -5.62 -18.58
C ARG A 84 7.56 -4.83 -17.88
N TRP A 85 7.45 -3.52 -18.14
CA TRP A 85 6.33 -2.75 -17.58
C TRP A 85 5.00 -3.40 -17.93
N PRO A 86 4.05 -3.43 -16.99
CA PRO A 86 2.69 -3.85 -17.32
C PRO A 86 2.19 -2.98 -18.49
N GLY A 87 1.22 -3.52 -19.22
CA GLY A 87 0.72 -2.94 -20.47
C GLY A 87 0.21 -1.50 -20.34
N ASP A 88 -0.44 -1.02 -21.40
CA ASP A 88 -0.97 0.33 -21.47
C ASP A 88 -1.75 0.76 -20.21
N PRO A 89 -1.25 1.73 -19.40
CA PRO A 89 -1.90 2.15 -18.16
C PRO A 89 -3.36 2.58 -18.37
N ASP A 90 -3.68 3.20 -19.50
CA ASP A 90 -5.03 3.65 -19.83
C ASP A 90 -5.98 2.45 -19.94
N ALA A 91 -5.54 1.38 -20.63
CA ALA A 91 -6.30 0.15 -20.75
C ALA A 91 -6.45 -0.57 -19.40
N VAL A 92 -5.43 -0.54 -18.55
CA VAL A 92 -5.48 -1.08 -17.19
C VAL A 92 -6.51 -0.34 -16.33
N LEU A 93 -6.49 0.99 -16.36
CA LEU A 93 -7.41 1.84 -15.59
C LEU A 93 -8.86 1.68 -16.05
N ALA A 94 -9.09 1.64 -17.36
CA ALA A 94 -10.41 1.41 -17.92
C ALA A 94 -10.95 0.03 -17.51
N ALA A 95 -10.15 -1.03 -17.68
CA ALA A 95 -10.55 -2.38 -17.29
C ALA A 95 -10.80 -2.54 -15.78
N TRP A 96 -10.00 -1.87 -14.94
CA TRP A 96 -10.20 -1.87 -13.50
C TRP A 96 -11.53 -1.20 -13.12
N THR A 97 -11.83 -0.05 -13.72
CA THR A 97 -13.08 0.69 -13.48
C THR A 97 -14.31 -0.14 -13.88
N ASP A 98 -14.28 -0.73 -15.07
CA ASP A 98 -15.33 -1.65 -15.54
C ASP A 98 -15.48 -2.85 -14.61
N GLY A 99 -14.36 -3.43 -14.15
CA GLY A 99 -14.33 -4.53 -13.20
C GLY A 99 -14.98 -4.18 -11.86
N VAL A 100 -14.69 -2.99 -11.30
CA VAL A 100 -15.29 -2.51 -10.05
C VAL A 100 -16.80 -2.33 -10.21
N LEU A 101 -17.26 -1.71 -11.30
CA LEU A 101 -18.69 -1.51 -11.56
C LEU A 101 -19.45 -2.84 -11.74
N ALA A 102 -18.83 -3.80 -12.45
CA ALA A 102 -19.39 -5.13 -12.65
C ALA A 102 -19.45 -5.93 -11.35
N GLU A 103 -18.38 -5.88 -10.55
CA GLU A 103 -18.32 -6.52 -9.23
C GLU A 103 -19.36 -5.93 -8.28
N GLU A 104 -19.47 -4.61 -8.19
CA GLU A 104 -20.47 -3.93 -7.37
C GLU A 104 -21.90 -4.34 -7.74
N SER A 105 -22.21 -4.36 -9.04
CA SER A 105 -23.51 -4.80 -9.54
C SER A 105 -23.81 -6.26 -9.20
N ARG A 106 -22.84 -7.16 -9.40
CA ARG A 106 -22.94 -8.58 -9.04
C ARG A 106 -23.18 -8.75 -7.54
N MET A 107 -22.41 -8.05 -6.72
CA MET A 107 -22.48 -8.15 -5.25
C MET A 107 -23.81 -7.65 -4.69
N ARG A 108 -24.42 -6.62 -5.29
CA ARG A 108 -25.79 -6.19 -4.92
C ARG A 108 -26.81 -7.29 -5.13
N ASP A 109 -26.70 -8.03 -6.23
CA ASP A 109 -27.61 -9.15 -6.52
C ASP A 109 -27.34 -10.35 -5.61
N GLU A 110 -26.08 -10.66 -5.31
CA GLU A 110 -25.69 -11.74 -4.40
C GLU A 110 -26.18 -11.49 -2.97
N ILE A 111 -25.98 -10.28 -2.45
CA ILE A 111 -26.47 -9.87 -1.14
C ILE A 111 -28.01 -9.92 -1.08
N ARG A 112 -28.70 -9.49 -2.15
CA ARG A 112 -30.16 -9.58 -2.22
C ARG A 112 -30.66 -11.03 -2.14
N ARG A 113 -29.95 -11.96 -2.78
CA ARG A 113 -30.31 -13.40 -2.79
C ARG A 113 -29.99 -14.09 -1.48
N ASN A 114 -28.90 -13.71 -0.81
CA ASN A 114 -28.48 -14.30 0.46
C ASN A 114 -27.88 -13.23 1.39
N PRO A 115 -28.74 -12.53 2.16
CA PRO A 115 -28.29 -11.42 3.01
C PRO A 115 -27.46 -11.87 4.21
N ASP A 116 -27.61 -13.12 4.65
CA ASP A 116 -26.92 -13.67 5.82
C ASP A 116 -25.54 -14.28 5.48
N ALA A 117 -25.18 -14.36 4.20
CA ALA A 117 -23.88 -14.86 3.77
C ALA A 117 -22.73 -13.93 4.17
N ARG A 118 -21.59 -14.53 4.52
CA ARG A 118 -20.34 -13.83 4.78
C ARG A 118 -19.60 -13.61 3.47
N TRP A 119 -19.93 -12.52 2.80
CA TRP A 119 -19.27 -12.12 1.57
C TRP A 119 -17.85 -11.59 1.83
N SER A 120 -16.92 -11.95 0.94
CA SER A 120 -15.53 -11.48 0.91
C SER A 120 -15.06 -11.48 -0.54
N GLY A 121 -14.01 -10.72 -0.86
CA GLY A 121 -13.46 -10.63 -2.20
C GLY A 121 -12.42 -9.54 -2.30
N THR A 122 -12.69 -8.58 -3.19
CA THR A 122 -11.74 -7.51 -3.51
C THR A 122 -11.73 -6.45 -2.40
N TRP A 123 -10.59 -6.29 -1.73
CA TRP A 123 -10.40 -5.31 -0.66
C TRP A 123 -9.48 -4.13 -1.04
N TRP A 124 -8.80 -4.22 -2.19
CA TRP A 124 -7.91 -3.17 -2.70
C TRP A 124 -8.66 -1.88 -3.05
N SER A 125 -8.00 -0.75 -2.79
CA SER A 125 -8.48 0.60 -3.11
C SER A 125 -7.89 1.16 -4.41
N CYS A 126 -7.04 0.40 -5.10
CA CYS A 126 -6.37 0.81 -6.34
C CYS A 126 -6.00 -0.39 -7.24
N PRO A 127 -5.80 -0.18 -8.57
CA PRO A 127 -5.43 -1.26 -9.50
C PRO A 127 -4.00 -1.74 -9.24
N THR A 128 -3.82 -3.05 -9.09
CA THR A 128 -2.53 -3.69 -8.70
C THR A 128 -1.58 -3.93 -9.87
N ASN A 129 -2.00 -3.67 -11.10
CA ASN A 129 -1.25 -3.93 -12.34
C ASN A 129 -0.82 -2.66 -13.07
N LEU A 130 -0.68 -1.54 -12.34
CA LEU A 130 -0.10 -0.31 -12.86
C LEU A 130 1.43 -0.34 -12.75
N PRO A 131 2.15 0.42 -13.60
CA PRO A 131 3.55 0.70 -13.35
C PRO A 131 3.71 1.37 -11.97
N GLU A 132 4.61 0.85 -11.15
CA GLU A 132 4.91 1.43 -9.85
C GLU A 132 6.41 1.59 -9.63
N THR A 133 6.75 2.59 -8.82
CA THR A 133 8.11 2.83 -8.33
C THR A 133 8.05 3.08 -6.84
N GLY A 134 8.93 2.41 -6.09
CA GLY A 134 9.07 2.60 -4.65
C GLY A 134 10.29 3.43 -4.28
N ASP A 135 10.16 4.16 -3.19
CA ASP A 135 11.27 4.79 -2.47
C ASP A 135 12.23 3.74 -1.91
N ALA A 136 13.26 4.19 -1.18
CA ALA A 136 14.10 3.30 -0.40
C ALA A 136 14.26 3.79 1.04
N VAL A 137 14.29 2.84 1.97
CA VAL A 137 14.62 3.06 3.38
C VAL A 137 15.87 2.25 3.69
N ALA A 138 16.89 2.88 4.28
CA ALA A 138 18.16 2.22 4.58
C ALA A 138 18.81 1.52 3.36
N GLY A 139 18.62 2.07 2.16
CA GLY A 139 19.09 1.46 0.90
C GLY A 139 18.28 0.25 0.43
N THR A 140 17.19 -0.10 1.11
CA THR A 140 16.27 -1.19 0.71
C THR A 140 15.02 -0.60 0.06
N PRO A 141 14.65 -1.01 -1.17
CA PRO A 141 13.42 -0.57 -1.82
C PRO A 141 12.17 -0.86 -0.99
N CYS A 142 11.27 0.11 -0.86
CA CYS A 142 10.02 -0.06 -0.11
C CYS A 142 9.14 -1.15 -0.72
N GLY A 143 9.02 -1.22 -2.05
CA GLY A 143 8.28 -2.28 -2.75
C GLY A 143 8.85 -3.68 -2.57
N LEU A 144 10.02 -3.82 -1.96
CA LEU A 144 10.64 -5.10 -1.60
C LEU A 144 10.32 -5.50 -0.15
N ALA A 145 10.48 -4.55 0.78
CA ALA A 145 10.41 -4.81 2.22
C ALA A 145 9.06 -4.48 2.87
N LEU A 146 8.22 -3.68 2.22
CA LEU A 146 7.00 -3.10 2.78
C LEU A 146 5.79 -3.45 1.91
N VAL A 147 5.45 -4.75 1.87
CA VAL A 147 4.31 -5.25 1.10
C VAL A 147 3.24 -5.76 2.04
N GLU A 148 2.00 -5.30 1.84
CA GLU A 148 0.84 -5.78 2.59
C GLU A 148 0.49 -7.22 2.19
N ASP A 149 0.11 -8.05 3.18
CA ASP A 149 -0.40 -9.41 2.95
C ASP A 149 0.51 -10.22 2.00
N GLU A 150 1.81 -10.27 2.33
CA GLU A 150 2.81 -10.80 1.41
C GLU A 150 2.67 -12.31 1.23
N LEU A 151 2.95 -12.80 0.01
CA LEU A 151 2.66 -14.19 -0.36
C LEU A 151 3.83 -15.16 -0.13
N GLY A 152 4.78 -14.80 0.72
CA GLY A 152 5.90 -15.67 1.08
C GLY A 152 7.05 -15.64 0.08
N TRP A 153 7.21 -14.55 -0.68
CA TRP A 153 8.20 -14.47 -1.75
C TRP A 153 9.63 -14.51 -1.21
N THR A 154 10.52 -15.24 -1.85
CA THR A 154 11.94 -15.34 -1.40
C THR A 154 12.92 -14.77 -2.40
N ARG A 155 12.42 -14.41 -3.60
CA ARG A 155 13.21 -13.87 -4.70
C ARG A 155 12.51 -12.67 -5.31
N ALA A 156 13.30 -11.66 -5.63
CA ALA A 156 12.84 -10.49 -6.36
C ALA A 156 13.90 -9.99 -7.34
N LEU A 157 13.43 -9.31 -8.38
CA LEU A 157 14.24 -8.44 -9.22
C LEU A 157 13.93 -7.01 -8.86
N VAL A 158 15.00 -6.24 -8.65
CA VAL A 158 14.93 -4.83 -8.32
C VAL A 158 15.66 -4.07 -9.42
N THR A 159 14.97 -3.13 -10.05
CA THR A 159 15.56 -2.33 -11.14
C THR A 159 15.34 -0.86 -10.85
N SER A 160 16.39 -0.04 -10.98
CA SER A 160 16.22 1.41 -10.87
C SER A 160 15.25 1.89 -11.94
N ALA A 161 14.33 2.76 -11.55
CA ALA A 161 13.31 3.31 -12.41
C ALA A 161 13.24 4.82 -12.26
N ARG A 162 12.77 5.47 -13.33
CA ARG A 162 12.47 6.88 -13.31
C ARG A 162 11.14 7.15 -13.99
N GLY A 163 10.23 7.77 -13.26
CA GLY A 163 9.00 8.33 -13.80
C GLY A 163 9.06 9.84 -13.95
N VAL A 164 8.23 10.37 -14.83
CA VAL A 164 8.11 11.80 -15.11
C VAL A 164 6.63 12.13 -15.31
N GLY A 165 6.13 13.13 -14.58
CA GLY A 165 4.75 13.58 -14.66
C GLY A 165 4.37 14.44 -13.45
N ARG A 166 3.11 14.86 -13.41
CA ARG A 166 2.47 15.49 -12.25
C ARG A 166 2.10 14.40 -11.25
N VAL A 167 2.78 14.41 -10.11
CA VAL A 167 2.54 13.45 -9.02
C VAL A 167 1.64 14.09 -7.96
N LEU A 168 0.56 13.40 -7.61
CA LEU A 168 -0.28 13.75 -6.47
C LEU A 168 0.30 13.08 -5.21
N GLU A 169 0.71 13.89 -4.24
CA GLU A 169 1.08 13.43 -2.90
C GLU A 169 -0.19 13.19 -2.08
N LEU A 170 -0.41 11.95 -1.63
CA LEU A 170 -1.59 11.62 -0.82
C LEU A 170 -1.39 12.02 0.63
N ASP A 171 -2.34 12.81 1.14
CA ASP A 171 -2.67 12.90 2.56
C ASP A 171 -4.17 12.60 2.77
N GLU A 172 -4.65 12.73 4.01
CA GLU A 172 -6.07 12.45 4.34
C GLU A 172 -7.02 13.37 3.55
N ALA A 173 -6.67 14.65 3.39
CA ALA A 173 -7.51 15.61 2.70
C ALA A 173 -7.55 15.33 1.19
N ALA A 174 -6.39 15.06 0.58
CA ALA A 174 -6.27 14.70 -0.83
C ALA A 174 -7.07 13.42 -1.14
N TRP A 175 -6.92 12.37 -0.32
CA TRP A 175 -7.68 11.12 -0.52
C TRP A 175 -9.20 11.34 -0.46
N ILE A 176 -9.66 12.06 0.57
CA ILE A 176 -11.08 12.39 0.73
C ILE A 176 -11.58 13.20 -0.47
N GLU A 177 -10.81 14.17 -0.95
CA GLU A 177 -11.19 14.99 -2.09
C GLU A 177 -11.28 14.20 -3.38
N LEU A 178 -10.36 13.26 -3.64
CA LEU A 178 -10.47 12.34 -4.77
C LEU A 178 -11.76 11.53 -4.70
N CYS A 179 -12.10 10.99 -3.52
CA CYS A 179 -13.33 10.24 -3.31
C CYS A 179 -14.59 11.09 -3.54
N ARG A 180 -14.55 12.39 -3.27
CA ARG A 180 -15.67 13.31 -3.53
C ARG A 180 -15.82 13.67 -5.00
N ARG A 181 -14.71 13.95 -5.68
CA ARG A 181 -14.69 14.42 -7.07
C ARG A 181 -14.87 13.30 -8.08
N HIS A 182 -14.35 12.11 -7.79
CA HIS A 182 -14.34 10.97 -8.69
C HIS A 182 -14.93 9.72 -7.98
N PRO A 183 -16.18 9.75 -7.47
CA PRO A 183 -16.70 8.64 -6.68
C PRO A 183 -17.04 7.41 -7.54
N LEU A 184 -16.50 6.25 -7.16
CA LEU A 184 -17.04 4.92 -7.48
C LEU A 184 -17.71 4.36 -6.24
N ASP A 185 -18.98 3.98 -6.35
CA ASP A 185 -19.70 3.26 -5.31
C ASP A 185 -19.19 1.82 -5.24
N VAL A 186 -18.71 1.43 -4.06
CA VAL A 186 -18.22 0.07 -3.79
C VAL A 186 -18.88 -0.53 -2.55
N SER A 187 -20.05 -0.01 -2.19
CA SER A 187 -20.73 -0.35 -0.94
C SER A 187 -21.01 -1.84 -0.84
N ALA A 188 -21.62 -2.47 -1.84
CA ALA A 188 -21.96 -3.89 -1.77
C ALA A 188 -20.70 -4.78 -1.81
N SER A 189 -19.74 -4.41 -2.65
CA SER A 189 -18.56 -5.22 -2.88
C SER A 189 -17.51 -5.13 -1.78
N ARG A 190 -17.37 -3.99 -1.10
CA ARG A 190 -16.37 -3.78 -0.03
C ARG A 190 -16.94 -3.91 1.38
N GLN A 191 -18.26 -3.80 1.59
CA GLN A 191 -18.86 -3.85 2.94
C GLN A 191 -18.50 -5.13 3.70
N GLY A 192 -18.39 -6.27 3.02
CA GLY A 192 -18.00 -7.53 3.65
C GLY A 192 -16.63 -7.43 4.31
N ASP A 193 -15.62 -7.00 3.58
CA ASP A 193 -14.22 -6.96 4.02
C ASP A 193 -13.93 -5.70 4.85
N TRP A 194 -14.21 -4.52 4.29
CA TRP A 194 -13.96 -3.25 4.98
C TRP A 194 -14.82 -3.07 6.22
N GLY A 195 -16.05 -3.61 6.22
CA GLY A 195 -16.89 -3.58 7.41
C GLY A 195 -16.32 -4.43 8.55
N ARG A 196 -15.72 -5.59 8.23
CA ARG A 196 -15.05 -6.43 9.23
C ARG A 196 -13.78 -5.77 9.77
N THR A 197 -12.96 -5.19 8.90
CA THR A 197 -11.67 -4.61 9.31
C THR A 197 -11.86 -3.29 10.08
N THR A 198 -12.82 -2.44 9.68
CA THR A 198 -13.01 -1.11 10.31
C THR A 198 -14.09 -1.08 11.39
N GLY A 199 -14.98 -2.09 11.43
CA GLY A 199 -16.18 -2.09 12.27
C GLY A 199 -17.30 -1.15 11.79
N ARG A 200 -17.11 -0.45 10.65
CA ARG A 200 -18.11 0.47 10.09
C ARG A 200 -19.08 -0.27 9.16
N THR A 201 -20.34 0.15 9.21
CA THR A 201 -21.35 -0.20 8.21
C THR A 201 -21.80 1.05 7.46
N GLY A 202 -22.25 0.88 6.22
CA GLY A 202 -22.85 1.95 5.43
C GLY A 202 -22.24 2.08 4.05
N ALA A 203 -22.41 3.25 3.43
CA ALA A 203 -21.94 3.48 2.08
C ALA A 203 -20.42 3.61 2.02
N TRP A 204 -19.82 3.02 0.98
CA TRP A 204 -18.39 3.04 0.72
C TRP A 204 -18.11 3.58 -0.67
N VAL A 205 -17.04 4.36 -0.79
CA VAL A 205 -16.57 4.89 -2.06
C VAL A 205 -15.06 4.73 -2.25
N LEU A 206 -14.66 4.63 -3.51
CA LEU A 206 -13.28 4.75 -3.97
C LEU A 206 -13.17 5.87 -5.00
N PRO A 207 -11.97 6.43 -5.22
CA PRO A 207 -11.74 7.25 -6.40
C PRO A 207 -11.77 6.38 -7.67
N ASP A 208 -12.42 6.87 -8.71
CA ASP A 208 -12.30 6.38 -10.08
C ASP A 208 -10.90 6.73 -10.60
N TRP A 209 -9.97 5.78 -10.56
CA TRP A 209 -8.60 6.02 -10.98
C TRP A 209 -8.46 6.36 -12.46
N HIS A 210 -9.37 5.88 -13.32
CA HIS A 210 -9.38 6.29 -14.72
C HIS A 210 -9.75 7.78 -14.85
N ALA A 211 -10.71 8.26 -14.06
CA ALA A 211 -11.04 9.69 -14.03
C ALA A 211 -9.93 10.54 -13.37
N VAL A 212 -9.30 10.06 -12.29
CA VAL A 212 -8.17 10.75 -11.63
C VAL A 212 -6.99 10.91 -12.59
N ALA A 213 -6.76 9.94 -13.48
CA ALA A 213 -5.67 9.95 -14.43
C ALA A 213 -5.78 11.07 -15.49
N ALA A 214 -6.98 11.65 -15.68
CA ALA A 214 -7.14 12.84 -16.52
C ALA A 214 -6.45 14.09 -15.91
N GLU A 215 -6.20 14.08 -14.60
CA GLU A 215 -5.65 15.22 -13.86
C GLU A 215 -4.21 14.99 -13.40
N TRP A 216 -3.85 13.74 -13.11
CA TRP A 216 -2.57 13.37 -12.51
C TRP A 216 -1.91 12.25 -13.29
N ASP A 217 -0.60 12.36 -13.44
CA ASP A 217 0.19 11.32 -14.10
C ASP A 217 0.56 10.20 -13.10
N ALA A 218 0.71 10.53 -11.83
CA ALA A 218 0.97 9.55 -10.79
C ALA A 218 0.40 9.97 -9.45
N VAL A 219 0.33 9.00 -8.54
CA VAL A 219 -0.12 9.21 -7.17
C VAL A 219 0.87 8.52 -6.25
N HIS A 220 1.34 9.24 -5.25
CA HIS A 220 2.34 8.77 -4.31
C HIS A 220 1.75 8.68 -2.90
N LEU A 221 1.92 7.51 -2.28
CA LEU A 221 1.63 7.31 -0.87
C LEU A 221 2.94 7.24 -0.10
N SER A 222 3.33 8.34 0.52
CA SER A 222 4.54 8.37 1.37
C SER A 222 4.41 7.42 2.56
N ILE A 223 5.54 7.01 3.12
CA ILE A 223 5.57 6.13 4.30
C ILE A 223 4.81 6.76 5.48
N ALA A 224 5.01 8.06 5.71
CA ALA A 224 4.33 8.76 6.80
C ALA A 224 2.81 8.80 6.60
N GLN A 225 2.34 8.99 5.36
CA GLN A 225 0.91 9.04 5.07
C GLN A 225 0.29 7.65 5.07
N TYR A 226 1.02 6.60 4.69
CA TYR A 226 0.59 5.22 4.92
C TYR A 226 0.24 4.97 6.39
N LEU A 227 1.13 5.34 7.33
CA LEU A 227 0.90 5.19 8.77
C LEU A 227 -0.33 5.98 9.27
N VAL A 228 -0.68 7.05 8.58
CA VAL A 228 -1.87 7.84 8.88
C VAL A 228 -3.12 7.20 8.30
N LEU A 229 -3.09 6.69 7.07
CA LEU A 229 -4.29 6.42 6.27
C LEU A 229 -4.71 4.94 6.26
N ALA A 230 -3.73 4.04 6.19
CA ALA A 230 -3.97 2.65 5.82
C ALA A 230 -4.92 1.94 6.81
N GLY A 231 -5.93 1.23 6.28
CA GLY A 231 -6.89 0.46 7.06
C GLY A 231 -7.89 1.25 7.91
N ARG A 232 -7.87 2.59 7.89
CA ARG A 232 -8.87 3.41 8.60
C ARG A 232 -10.11 3.63 7.73
N ALA A 233 -11.28 3.66 8.36
CA ALA A 233 -12.47 4.25 7.75
C ALA A 233 -12.33 5.78 7.73
N LEU A 234 -12.07 6.34 6.56
CA LEU A 234 -11.93 7.77 6.32
C LEU A 234 -13.29 8.35 5.92
N PRO A 235 -13.91 9.22 6.74
CA PRO A 235 -15.19 9.83 6.40
C PRO A 235 -15.05 10.76 5.19
N VAL A 236 -15.81 10.47 4.13
CA VAL A 236 -15.85 11.30 2.91
C VAL A 236 -16.91 12.38 3.06
N ASP A 237 -18.07 12.02 3.61
CA ASP A 237 -19.14 12.93 4.01
C ASP A 237 -19.99 12.30 5.13
N SER A 238 -21.22 12.80 5.35
CA SER A 238 -22.12 12.30 6.39
C SER A 238 -22.58 10.86 6.18
N GLU A 239 -22.49 10.32 4.96
CA GLU A 239 -23.03 9.02 4.59
C GLU A 239 -21.95 8.03 4.12
N ARG A 240 -20.91 8.53 3.46
CA ARG A 240 -19.91 7.74 2.76
C ARG A 240 -18.56 7.78 3.46
N ALA A 241 -17.85 6.66 3.43
CA ALA A 241 -16.46 6.58 3.84
C ALA A 241 -15.63 5.83 2.80
N SER A 242 -14.32 5.87 2.95
CA SER A 242 -13.35 5.16 2.12
C SER A 242 -12.25 4.54 2.99
N VAL A 243 -11.49 3.60 2.42
CA VAL A 243 -10.33 2.98 3.06
C VAL A 243 -9.18 2.97 2.06
N VAL A 244 -8.00 3.39 2.48
CA VAL A 244 -6.75 3.14 1.74
C VAL A 244 -6.29 1.73 2.09
N ALA A 245 -6.24 0.85 1.10
CA ALA A 245 -6.01 -0.57 1.27
C ALA A 245 -5.34 -1.16 0.03
N GLY A 246 -4.31 -1.97 0.20
CA GLY A 246 -3.64 -2.63 -0.92
C GLY A 246 -2.60 -1.73 -1.59
N TRP A 247 -2.02 -0.80 -0.83
CA TRP A 247 -1.06 0.19 -1.32
C TRP A 247 0.14 0.29 -0.39
N GLY A 248 1.30 -0.19 -0.85
CA GLY A 248 2.52 -0.19 -0.05
C GLY A 248 2.99 1.22 0.35
N PRO A 249 3.71 1.35 1.48
CA PRO A 249 4.29 2.63 1.91
C PRO A 249 5.42 3.06 0.97
N GLY A 250 5.52 4.35 0.66
CA GLY A 250 6.55 4.90 -0.23
C GLY A 250 6.41 4.43 -1.68
N ILE A 251 5.20 4.02 -2.08
CA ILE A 251 4.92 3.54 -3.45
C ILE A 251 4.22 4.63 -4.24
N THR A 252 4.81 4.96 -5.38
CA THR A 252 4.19 5.78 -6.43
C THR A 252 3.59 4.87 -7.49
N ARG A 253 2.28 5.00 -7.73
CA ARG A 253 1.58 4.35 -8.84
C ARG A 253 1.42 5.34 -9.98
N TRP A 254 1.91 4.95 -11.15
CA TRP A 254 1.88 5.78 -12.35
C TRP A 254 0.61 5.47 -13.12
N LEU A 255 -0.31 6.44 -13.09
CA LEU A 255 -1.60 6.37 -13.78
C LEU A 255 -1.40 6.61 -15.27
N HIS A 256 -0.58 7.61 -15.61
CA HIS A 256 -0.15 8.01 -16.94
C HIS A 256 1.33 8.42 -16.87
N GLY A 257 1.92 8.77 -18.01
CA GLY A 257 3.30 9.26 -18.04
C GLY A 257 4.33 8.17 -18.24
N ARG A 258 5.59 8.60 -18.42
CA ARG A 258 6.67 7.71 -18.86
C ARG A 258 7.47 7.25 -17.66
N VAL A 259 7.23 6.02 -17.25
CA VAL A 259 8.14 5.28 -16.37
C VAL A 259 9.09 4.46 -17.21
N ARG A 260 10.38 4.57 -16.93
CA ARG A 260 11.42 3.78 -17.61
C ARG A 260 12.34 3.14 -16.60
N LEU A 261 12.81 1.94 -16.93
CA LEU A 261 13.92 1.32 -16.22
C LEU A 261 15.20 2.04 -16.64
N THR A 262 16.06 2.34 -15.69
CA THR A 262 17.29 3.14 -15.90
C THR A 262 18.57 2.40 -15.54
N GLY A 263 18.46 1.22 -14.93
CA GLY A 263 19.59 0.37 -14.55
C GLY A 263 19.36 -1.08 -14.95
N GLU A 264 20.38 -1.91 -14.73
CA GLU A 264 20.27 -3.35 -14.89
C GLU A 264 19.48 -3.97 -13.71
N PRO A 265 18.64 -4.98 -13.95
CA PRO A 265 17.96 -5.70 -12.89
C PRO A 265 18.94 -6.37 -11.92
N ALA A 266 18.77 -6.10 -10.64
CA ALA A 266 19.52 -6.71 -9.55
C ALA A 266 18.66 -7.78 -8.86
N ARG A 267 19.22 -8.97 -8.64
CA ARG A 267 18.52 -10.05 -7.94
C ARG A 267 18.66 -9.88 -6.43
N TRP A 268 17.55 -10.00 -5.73
CA TRP A 268 17.46 -9.98 -4.26
C TRP A 268 16.86 -11.28 -3.76
N THR A 269 17.36 -11.75 -2.62
CA THR A 269 16.96 -13.01 -1.99
C THR A 269 16.84 -12.87 -0.49
N ARG A 270 15.96 -13.66 0.13
CA ARG A 270 15.94 -13.92 1.57
C ARG A 270 15.73 -15.40 1.83
N GLU A 271 16.24 -15.91 2.94
CA GLU A 271 16.11 -17.35 3.26
C GLU A 271 14.68 -17.74 3.62
N ASN A 272 13.99 -16.89 4.37
CA ASN A 272 12.62 -17.10 4.82
C ASN A 272 11.79 -15.84 4.64
N ALA A 273 10.51 -16.02 4.31
CA ALA A 273 9.54 -14.95 4.19
C ALA A 273 8.72 -14.73 5.48
N GLY A 274 7.92 -13.67 5.50
CA GLY A 274 7.03 -13.27 6.58
C GLY A 274 7.64 -12.29 7.58
N SER A 275 6.78 -11.80 8.47
CA SER A 275 7.08 -10.88 9.59
C SER A 275 8.28 -11.20 10.52
N ALA A 276 8.80 -12.43 10.51
CA ALA A 276 10.00 -12.85 11.25
C ALA A 276 11.12 -13.38 10.33
N GLY A 277 10.93 -13.23 9.01
CA GLY A 277 11.87 -13.64 7.98
C GLY A 277 13.15 -12.80 8.01
N GLU A 278 14.21 -13.35 7.43
CA GLU A 278 15.47 -12.64 7.31
C GLU A 278 15.36 -11.44 6.36
N PRO A 279 16.19 -10.39 6.55
CA PRO A 279 16.18 -9.25 5.68
C PRO A 279 16.54 -9.67 4.24
N TRP A 280 15.97 -8.96 3.28
CA TRP A 280 16.35 -9.09 1.89
C TRP A 280 17.83 -8.72 1.71
N ALA A 281 18.55 -9.55 0.96
CA ALA A 281 19.94 -9.31 0.60
C ALA A 281 20.11 -9.33 -0.92
N LEU A 282 20.96 -8.44 -1.42
CA LEU A 282 21.40 -8.46 -2.81
C LEU A 282 22.12 -9.79 -3.07
N SER A 283 21.66 -10.57 -4.05
CA SER A 283 22.33 -11.81 -4.43
C SER A 283 23.72 -11.48 -5.00
N ALA A 284 24.74 -12.21 -4.57
CA ALA A 284 26.04 -12.16 -5.22
C ALA A 284 25.89 -12.55 -6.70
N PRO A 285 26.63 -11.92 -7.63
CA PRO A 285 26.67 -12.40 -9.00
C PRO A 285 27.11 -13.87 -9.00
N PRO A 286 26.60 -14.71 -9.92
CA PRO A 286 26.99 -16.11 -9.97
C PRO A 286 28.50 -16.20 -10.06
N GLN A 287 29.12 -16.93 -9.13
CA GLN A 287 30.53 -17.29 -9.25
C GLN A 287 30.65 -18.20 -10.46
N GLY A 288 31.40 -17.76 -11.47
CA GLY A 288 31.60 -18.48 -12.73
C GLY A 288 32.40 -19.77 -12.57
#